data_AF-A0A1X1Q7R6-F1
#
_entry.id   AF-A0A1X1Q7R6-F1
#
_cell.length_a   1.000
_cell.length_b   1.000
_cell.length_c   1.000
_cell.angle_alpha   90.00
_cell.angle_beta   90.00
_cell.angle_gamma   90.00
#
_symmetry.space_group_name_H-M   'P 1'
#
loop_
_entity.id
_entity.type
_entity.pdbx_description
1 polymer ?
#
loop_
_entity_poly.entity_id
_entity_poly.type
_entity_poly.pdbx_seq_one_letter_code
_entity_poly.pdbx_strand_id
1 'polypeptide(L)'
;MQNMQKEGELMSLRTSNAANVEGIKATSKSSQKTVSTPEEFQSILCEKIESVQDTLEEMRDQQEAINTVKKEGMVTEVIRRYMPDGSIEITEYVGSKVKNRYRKPPHLEYVPDPNAPIPKSEDGQQLLAQQSMVLKPKYSLAEDLFNML
;
A
#
# COMPACT_ATOMS: atom_id res chain seq x y z
N MET A 1 28.75 37.88 -12.94
CA MET A 1 29.96 37.63 -12.13
C MET A 1 29.48 36.83 -10.91
N GLN A 2 29.81 35.58 -10.64
CA GLN A 2 30.98 34.74 -10.92
C GLN A 2 30.54 33.29 -11.20
N ASN A 3 31.31 32.64 -12.09
CA ASN A 3 31.38 31.20 -12.29
C ASN A 3 32.13 30.52 -11.15
N MET A 4 31.86 29.22 -10.92
CA MET A 4 32.81 28.09 -10.78
C MET A 4 32.03 26.87 -10.26
N GLN A 5 31.85 25.80 -11.05
CA GLN A 5 32.71 24.60 -11.11
C GLN A 5 32.76 23.86 -9.74
N LYS A 6 32.59 22.55 -9.58
CA LYS A 6 32.65 21.38 -10.47
C LYS A 6 32.37 20.12 -9.59
N GLU A 7 32.10 18.99 -10.24
CA GLU A 7 32.31 17.61 -9.74
C GLU A 7 31.31 17.12 -8.66
N GLY A 8 30.67 15.95 -8.74
CA GLY A 8 31.00 14.74 -9.48
C GLY A 8 31.35 13.64 -8.48
N GLU A 9 30.36 13.00 -7.84
CA GLU A 9 30.63 11.77 -7.09
C GLU A 9 29.42 10.83 -7.10
N LEU A 10 29.46 9.92 -8.09
CA LEU A 10 28.72 8.67 -8.09
C LEU A 10 29.22 7.83 -6.91
N MET A 11 28.38 7.65 -5.89
CA MET A 11 28.66 6.71 -4.81
C MET A 11 28.48 5.27 -5.31
N SER A 12 29.57 4.77 -5.89
CA SER A 12 29.79 3.37 -6.25
C SER A 12 29.98 2.56 -4.96
N LEU A 13 28.95 1.81 -4.56
CA LEU A 13 29.08 0.78 -3.54
C LEU A 13 29.78 -0.44 -4.16
N ARG A 14 31.11 -0.37 -4.22
CA ARG A 14 31.98 -1.55 -4.36
C ARG A 14 32.11 -2.20 -2.99
N THR A 15 31.43 -3.32 -2.79
CA THR A 15 31.85 -4.30 -1.77
C THR A 15 32.34 -5.54 -2.48
N SER A 16 33.67 -5.62 -2.55
CA SER A 16 34.44 -6.76 -3.00
C SER A 16 34.35 -7.89 -1.97
N ASN A 17 33.71 -9.00 -2.32
CA ASN A 17 34.04 -10.30 -1.73
C ASN A 17 34.83 -11.08 -2.76
N ALA A 18 36.16 -11.01 -2.60
CA ALA A 18 37.11 -11.88 -3.24
C ALA A 18 37.04 -13.26 -2.58
N ALA A 19 36.37 -14.20 -3.25
CA ALA A 19 36.53 -15.63 -3.01
C ALA A 19 37.07 -16.25 -4.29
N ASN A 20 38.39 -16.43 -4.27
CA ASN A 20 39.19 -17.42 -4.99
C ASN A 20 38.62 -17.98 -6.31
N VAL A 21 39.10 -17.42 -7.42
CA VAL A 21 39.02 -18.04 -8.75
C VAL A 21 40.11 -19.11 -8.83
N GLU A 22 39.80 -20.32 -8.38
CA GLU A 22 40.53 -21.53 -8.79
C GLU A 22 39.75 -22.22 -9.90
N GLY A 23 40.41 -22.35 -11.04
CA GLY A 23 39.81 -22.71 -12.31
C GLY A 23 39.14 -24.07 -12.30
N ILE A 24 37.81 -24.08 -12.39
CA ILE A 24 37.09 -25.22 -12.94
C ILE A 24 37.01 -24.98 -14.45
N LYS A 25 38.01 -25.51 -15.14
CA LYS A 25 38.00 -25.72 -16.59
C LYS A 25 36.93 -26.76 -16.89
N ALA A 26 35.66 -26.36 -16.86
CA ALA A 26 34.57 -27.14 -17.42
C ALA A 26 34.75 -27.11 -18.93
N THR A 27 35.54 -28.07 -19.42
CA THR A 27 35.63 -28.44 -20.83
C THR A 27 34.23 -28.47 -21.41
N SER A 28 33.94 -27.51 -22.29
CA SER A 28 32.90 -27.60 -23.29
C SER A 28 33.21 -28.83 -24.15
N LYS A 29 32.79 -30.01 -23.71
CA LYS A 29 32.51 -31.10 -24.63
C LYS A 29 31.15 -30.79 -25.24
N SER A 30 31.13 -29.83 -26.16
CA SER A 30 30.13 -29.86 -27.22
C SER A 30 30.43 -31.12 -28.02
N SER A 31 29.87 -32.24 -27.58
CA SER A 31 29.82 -33.45 -28.38
C SER A 31 28.96 -33.10 -29.57
N GLN A 32 29.60 -32.65 -30.66
CA GLN A 32 28.96 -32.61 -31.96
C GLN A 32 28.75 -34.07 -32.38
N LYS A 33 27.68 -34.66 -31.87
CA LYS A 33 27.13 -35.88 -32.42
C LYS A 33 26.54 -35.47 -33.76
N THR A 34 27.26 -35.74 -34.84
CA THR A 34 26.76 -35.56 -36.20
C THR A 34 25.57 -36.50 -36.35
N VAL A 35 24.36 -35.94 -36.32
CA VAL A 35 23.11 -36.69 -36.51
C VAL A 35 23.09 -37.17 -37.95
N SER A 36 23.25 -38.47 -38.15
CA SER A 36 23.37 -39.08 -39.48
C SER A 36 22.06 -39.63 -40.02
N THR A 37 20.98 -39.65 -39.22
CA THR A 37 19.66 -40.18 -39.63
C THR A 37 18.51 -39.29 -39.17
N PRO A 38 17.41 -39.17 -39.97
CA PRO A 38 16.26 -38.34 -39.63
C PRO A 38 15.52 -38.81 -38.36
N GLU A 39 15.60 -40.11 -38.02
CA GLU A 39 14.99 -40.69 -36.82
C GLU A 39 15.69 -40.26 -35.52
N GLU A 40 17.02 -40.16 -35.54
CA GLU A 40 17.80 -39.66 -34.39
C GLU A 40 17.57 -38.16 -34.15
N PHE A 41 17.26 -37.40 -35.20
CA PHE A 41 16.90 -35.99 -35.04
C PHE A 41 15.50 -35.82 -34.44
N GLN A 42 14.55 -36.66 -34.85
CA GLN A 42 13.19 -36.64 -34.31
C GLN A 42 13.16 -37.00 -32.82
N SER A 43 13.93 -38.00 -32.39
CA SER A 43 14.00 -38.35 -30.96
C SER A 43 14.57 -37.21 -30.11
N ILE A 44 15.64 -36.55 -30.58
CA ILE A 44 16.22 -35.38 -29.90
C ILE A 44 15.23 -34.21 -29.85
N LEU A 45 14.41 -34.02 -30.88
CA LEU A 45 13.38 -32.98 -30.89
C LEU A 45 12.26 -33.30 -29.90
N CYS A 46 11.77 -34.53 -29.84
CA CYS A 46 10.76 -34.95 -28.87
C CYS A 46 11.26 -34.76 -27.43
N GLU A 47 12.47 -35.22 -27.13
CA GLU A 47 13.10 -35.08 -25.81
C GLU A 47 13.30 -33.60 -25.41
N LYS A 48 13.62 -32.73 -26.39
CA LYS A 48 13.68 -31.28 -26.17
C LYS A 48 12.31 -30.64 -25.97
N ILE A 49 11.27 -31.11 -26.65
CA ILE A 49 9.91 -30.59 -26.48
C ILE A 49 9.37 -30.97 -25.11
N GLU A 50 9.59 -32.21 -24.67
CA GLU A 50 9.23 -32.70 -23.34
C GLU A 50 9.94 -31.90 -22.25
N SER A 51 11.27 -31.75 -22.33
CA SER A 51 12.01 -30.95 -21.34
C SER A 51 11.58 -29.47 -21.30
N VAL A 52 11.20 -28.88 -22.43
CA VAL A 52 10.65 -27.51 -22.44
C VAL A 52 9.27 -27.47 -21.77
N GLN A 53 8.42 -28.46 -22.01
CA GLN A 53 7.10 -28.54 -21.36
C GLN A 53 7.23 -28.69 -19.84
N ASP A 54 8.12 -29.57 -19.38
CA ASP A 54 8.40 -29.76 -17.95
C ASP A 54 8.87 -28.46 -17.28
N THR A 55 9.76 -27.72 -17.94
CA THR A 55 10.23 -26.42 -17.40
C THR A 55 9.13 -25.36 -17.37
N LEU A 56 8.20 -25.36 -18.33
CA LEU A 56 7.07 -24.43 -18.35
C LEU A 56 6.06 -24.74 -17.24
N GLU A 57 5.83 -26.03 -16.97
CA GLU A 57 4.98 -26.47 -15.87
C GLU A 57 5.59 -26.08 -14.53
N GLU A 58 6.89 -26.32 -14.33
CA GLU A 58 7.60 -25.90 -13.12
C GLU A 58 7.57 -24.37 -12.92
N MET A 59 7.76 -23.58 -13.99
CA MET A 59 7.64 -22.13 -13.92
C MET A 59 6.23 -21.67 -13.55
N ARG A 60 5.19 -22.39 -14.00
CA ARG A 60 3.80 -22.10 -13.64
C ARG A 60 3.54 -22.37 -12.17
N ASP A 61 4.01 -23.50 -11.65
CA ASP A 61 3.87 -23.86 -10.24
C ASP A 61 4.59 -22.87 -9.32
N GLN A 62 5.80 -22.44 -9.70
CA GLN A 62 6.53 -21.40 -8.99
C GLN A 62 5.78 -20.06 -9.01
N GLN A 63 5.19 -19.68 -10.15
CA GLN A 63 4.41 -18.46 -10.26
C GLN A 63 3.14 -18.52 -9.40
N GLU A 64 2.46 -19.66 -9.35
CA GLU A 64 1.30 -19.89 -8.49
C GLU A 64 1.70 -19.83 -7.01
N ALA A 65 2.80 -20.47 -6.60
CA ALA A 65 3.33 -20.38 -5.24
C ALA A 65 3.66 -18.93 -4.84
N ILE A 66 4.33 -18.16 -5.70
CA ILE A 66 4.62 -16.74 -5.47
C ILE A 66 3.32 -15.93 -5.31
N ASN A 67 2.32 -16.20 -6.14
CA ASN A 67 1.03 -15.53 -6.06
C ASN A 67 0.29 -15.85 -4.75
N THR A 68 0.36 -17.09 -4.29
CA THR A 68 -0.23 -17.52 -3.02
C THR A 68 0.45 -16.83 -1.85
N VAL A 69 1.78 -16.84 -1.79
CA VAL A 69 2.55 -16.13 -0.75
C VAL A 69 2.28 -14.61 -0.78
N LYS A 70 2.15 -14.00 -1.96
CA LYS A 70 1.78 -12.59 -2.08
C LYS A 70 0.38 -12.29 -1.56
N LYS A 71 -0.59 -13.17 -1.82
CA LYS A 71 -1.97 -13.02 -1.32
C LYS A 71 -2.04 -13.22 0.20
N GLU A 72 -1.37 -14.23 0.72
CA GLU A 72 -1.32 -14.54 2.15
C GLU A 72 -0.54 -13.48 2.94
N GLY A 73 0.49 -12.88 2.34
CA GLY A 73 1.28 -11.80 2.94
C GLY A 73 0.64 -10.41 2.87
N MET A 74 -0.50 -10.23 2.19
CA MET A 74 -1.20 -8.95 2.14
C MET A 74 -2.00 -8.71 3.41
N VAL A 75 -1.30 -8.28 4.46
CA VAL A 75 -1.95 -7.76 5.68
C VAL A 75 -2.61 -6.42 5.34
N THR A 76 -3.92 -6.35 5.57
CA THR A 76 -4.70 -5.10 5.50
C THR A 76 -4.78 -4.50 6.90
N GLU A 77 -4.26 -3.30 7.09
CA GLU A 77 -4.34 -2.56 8.35
C GLU A 77 -5.22 -1.31 8.15
N VAL A 78 -6.10 -1.02 9.10
CA VAL A 78 -6.98 0.15 9.06
C VAL A 78 -6.72 1.01 10.30
N ILE A 79 -6.09 2.16 10.10
CA ILE A 79 -5.81 3.12 11.17
C ILE A 79 -6.89 4.21 11.16
N ARG A 80 -7.51 4.44 12.32
CA ARG A 80 -8.50 5.51 12.53
C ARG A 80 -7.92 6.57 13.45
N ARG A 81 -7.95 7.83 13.02
CA ARG A 81 -7.51 8.98 13.82
C ARG A 81 -8.68 9.93 14.02
N TYR A 82 -8.98 10.23 15.27
CA TYR A 82 -10.01 11.21 15.63
C TYR A 82 -9.42 12.62 15.54
N MET A 83 -10.09 13.49 14.80
CA MET A 83 -9.67 14.87 14.61
C MET A 83 -10.33 15.78 15.66
N PRO A 84 -9.73 16.95 15.96
CA PRO A 84 -10.30 17.90 16.93
C PRO A 84 -11.68 18.42 16.55
N ASP A 85 -11.99 18.49 15.26
CA ASP A 85 -13.29 18.92 14.71
C ASP A 85 -14.38 17.82 14.79
N GLY A 86 -14.06 16.67 15.39
CA GLY A 86 -14.95 15.52 15.51
C GLY A 86 -14.99 14.63 14.26
N SER A 87 -14.29 14.99 13.19
CA SER A 87 -14.16 14.12 12.01
C SER A 87 -13.23 12.94 12.29
N ILE A 88 -13.36 11.88 11.50
CA ILE A 88 -12.50 10.69 11.63
C ILE A 88 -11.72 10.52 10.34
N GLU A 89 -10.40 10.57 10.42
CA GLU A 89 -9.51 10.22 9.33
C GLU A 89 -9.25 8.72 9.34
N ILE A 90 -9.56 8.06 8.23
CA ILE A 90 -9.40 6.62 8.06
C ILE A 90 -8.32 6.40 7.00
N THR A 91 -7.26 5.69 7.37
CA THR A 91 -6.18 5.30 6.47
C THR A 91 -6.11 3.78 6.40
N GLU A 92 -6.27 3.25 5.19
CA GLU A 92 -6.19 1.81 4.89
C GLU A 92 -4.82 1.52 4.29
N TYR A 93 -4.10 0.59 4.89
CA TYR A 93 -2.80 0.11 4.43
C TYR A 93 -2.94 -1.31 3.88
N VAL A 94 -2.21 -1.58 2.80
CA VAL A 94 -2.03 -2.93 2.25
C VAL A 94 -0.53 -3.15 2.09
N GLY A 95 0.04 -4.10 2.84
CA GLY A 95 1.47 -4.40 2.77
C GLY A 95 2.35 -3.16 3.06
N SER A 96 2.04 -2.43 4.13
CA SER A 96 2.73 -1.19 4.55
C SER A 96 2.60 0.02 3.61
N LYS A 97 1.83 -0.08 2.52
CA LYS A 97 1.53 1.05 1.63
C LYS A 97 0.13 1.56 1.86
N VAL A 98 -0.06 2.88 1.85
CA VAL A 98 -1.38 3.50 1.92
C VAL A 98 -2.14 3.16 0.65
N LYS A 99 -3.25 2.44 0.77
CA LYS A 99 -4.19 2.17 -0.31
C LYS A 99 -5.21 3.29 -0.43
N ASN A 100 -5.89 3.62 0.68
CA ASN A 100 -6.91 4.65 0.73
C ASN A 100 -6.69 5.56 1.94
N ARG A 101 -7.01 6.84 1.77
CA ARG A 101 -7.11 7.80 2.86
C ARG A 101 -8.32 8.70 2.64
N TYR A 102 -9.23 8.74 3.59
CA TYR A 102 -10.43 9.57 3.52
C TYR A 102 -10.84 10.07 4.90
N ARG A 103 -11.70 11.09 4.91
CA ARG A 103 -12.26 11.67 6.13
C ARG A 103 -13.77 11.42 6.17
N LYS A 104 -14.23 10.91 7.30
CA LYS A 104 -15.65 10.79 7.62
C LYS A 104 -16.08 12.04 8.40
N PRO A 105 -17.11 12.78 7.96
CA PRO A 105 -17.58 13.95 8.69
C PRO A 105 -18.11 13.54 10.08
N PRO A 106 -18.09 14.46 11.06
CA PRO A 106 -18.67 14.22 12.37
C PRO A 106 -20.17 13.95 12.26
N HIS A 107 -20.70 13.20 13.22
CA HIS A 107 -22.14 13.10 13.40
C HIS A 107 -22.65 14.41 14.00
N LEU A 108 -23.63 15.04 13.35
CA LEU A 108 -24.20 16.32 13.79
C LEU A 108 -25.52 16.09 14.52
N GLU A 109 -25.77 16.86 15.58
CA GLU A 109 -27.04 16.93 16.30
C GLU A 109 -27.54 18.37 16.38
N TYR A 110 -28.86 18.51 16.52
CA TYR A 110 -29.49 19.82 16.69
C TYR A 110 -29.39 20.23 18.16
N VAL A 111 -28.73 21.36 18.41
CA VAL A 111 -28.56 21.96 19.74
C VAL A 111 -29.19 23.35 19.74
N PRO A 112 -29.86 23.78 20.82
CA PRO A 112 -30.38 25.14 20.91
C PRO A 112 -29.26 26.18 20.72
N ASP A 113 -29.51 27.16 19.86
CA ASP A 113 -28.54 28.22 19.58
C ASP A 113 -28.37 29.12 20.81
N PRO A 114 -27.17 29.23 21.39
CA PRO A 114 -26.92 30.14 22.50
C PRO A 114 -26.93 31.62 22.09
N ASN A 115 -26.71 31.93 20.81
CA ASN A 115 -26.60 33.30 20.32
C ASN A 115 -27.94 33.89 19.88
N ALA A 116 -28.94 33.04 19.64
CA ALA A 116 -30.24 33.48 19.20
C ALA A 116 -31.17 33.75 20.41
N PRO A 117 -31.93 34.86 20.38
CA PRO A 117 -32.88 35.14 21.44
C PRO A 117 -34.02 34.12 21.42
N ILE A 118 -34.41 33.63 22.60
CA ILE A 118 -35.59 32.78 22.76
C ILE A 118 -36.84 33.65 22.48
N PRO A 119 -37.71 33.25 21.53
CA PRO A 119 -38.96 33.97 21.27
C PRO A 119 -39.81 34.07 22.53
N LYS A 120 -40.48 35.22 22.71
CA LYS A 120 -41.38 35.47 23.85
C LYS A 120 -42.82 35.58 23.36
N SER A 121 -43.75 35.01 24.13
CA SER A 121 -45.19 35.18 23.93
C SER A 121 -45.64 36.62 24.26
N GLU A 122 -46.86 36.98 23.91
CA GLU A 122 -47.48 38.28 24.23
C GLU A 122 -47.52 38.53 25.77
N ASP A 123 -47.65 37.47 26.55
CA ASP A 123 -47.59 37.48 28.03
C ASP A 123 -46.17 37.55 28.61
N GLY A 124 -45.14 37.68 27.77
CA GLY A 124 -43.73 37.74 28.18
C GLY A 124 -43.10 36.39 28.55
N GLN A 125 -43.85 35.28 28.49
CA GLN A 125 -43.33 33.94 28.74
C GLN A 125 -42.39 33.47 27.61
N GLN A 126 -41.33 32.76 27.98
CA GLN A 126 -40.34 32.23 27.04
C GLN A 126 -40.87 30.99 26.31
N LEU A 127 -40.84 30.99 24.98
CA LEU A 127 -41.28 29.89 24.14
C LEU A 127 -40.10 29.01 23.73
N LEU A 128 -39.67 28.13 24.64
CA LEU A 128 -38.54 27.22 24.44
C LEU A 128 -38.71 26.31 23.20
N ALA A 129 -39.96 25.94 22.87
CA ALA A 129 -40.26 25.11 21.71
C ALA A 129 -40.01 25.81 20.36
N GLN A 130 -39.92 27.14 20.34
CA GLN A 130 -39.63 27.94 19.15
C GLN A 130 -38.18 28.46 19.14
N GLN A 131 -37.34 28.00 20.07
CA GLN A 131 -35.93 28.36 20.08
C GLN A 131 -35.25 27.86 18.79
N SER A 132 -34.43 28.71 18.17
CA SER A 132 -33.68 28.32 16.99
C SER A 132 -32.63 27.27 17.34
N MET A 133 -32.49 26.28 16.46
CA MET A 133 -31.57 25.16 16.62
C MET A 133 -30.41 25.31 15.64
N VAL A 134 -29.20 24.94 16.06
CA VAL A 134 -27.99 24.90 15.25
C VAL A 134 -27.46 23.47 15.22
N LEU A 135 -26.94 23.05 14.07
CA LEU A 135 -26.25 21.77 13.94
C LEU A 135 -24.85 21.87 14.55
N LYS A 136 -24.56 21.03 15.54
CA LYS A 136 -23.25 20.90 16.15
C LYS A 136 -22.76 19.45 16.11
N PRO A 137 -21.44 19.21 16.06
CA PRO A 137 -20.90 17.87 16.24
C PRO A 137 -21.35 17.28 17.58
N LYS A 138 -21.93 16.08 17.56
CA LYS A 138 -22.34 15.35 18.76
C LYS A 138 -21.17 15.03 19.69
N TYR A 139 -20.00 14.77 19.09
CA TYR A 139 -18.76 14.53 19.79
C TYR A 139 -17.70 15.45 19.20
N SER A 140 -17.21 16.36 20.03
CA SER A 140 -16.13 17.28 19.69
C SER A 140 -15.01 17.08 20.69
N LEU A 141 -13.87 16.56 20.24
CA LEU A 141 -12.69 16.40 21.10
C LEU A 141 -12.18 17.74 21.62
N ALA A 142 -12.40 18.82 20.87
CA ALA A 142 -12.08 20.16 21.33
C ALA A 142 -12.95 20.54 22.55
N GLU A 143 -14.27 20.33 22.48
CA GLU A 143 -15.18 20.66 23.59
C GLU A 143 -14.86 19.82 24.85
N ASP A 144 -14.60 18.52 24.70
CA ASP A 144 -14.19 17.66 25.82
C ASP A 144 -12.88 18.15 26.47
N LEU A 145 -11.92 18.61 25.67
CA LEU A 145 -10.65 19.13 26.19
C LEU A 145 -10.83 20.43 26.96
N PHE A 146 -11.71 21.33 26.50
CA PHE A 146 -12.02 22.58 27.18
C PHE A 146 -12.90 22.39 28.42
N ASN A 147 -13.75 21.36 28.46
CA ASN A 147 -14.61 21.06 29.61
C ASN A 147 -13.88 20.33 30.75
N MET A 148 -12.68 19.82 30.52
CA MET A 148 -11.83 19.17 31.54
C MET A 148 -10.90 20.13 32.30
N LEU A 149 -10.91 21.42 31.95
CA LEU A 149 -10.15 22.50 32.59
C LEU A 149 -11.06 23.35 33.50
#